data_AF-A0A161MEC3-F1
#
_entry.id   AF-A0A161MEC3-F1
#
_cell.length_a   1.000
_cell.length_b   1.000
_cell.length_c   1.000
_cell.angle_alpha   90.00
_cell.angle_beta   90.00
_cell.angle_gamma   90.00
#
_symmetry.space_group_name_H-M   'P 1'
#
loop_
_entity.id
_entity.type
_entity.pdbx_description
1 polymer ?
#
loop_
_entity_poly.entity_id
_entity_poly.type
_entity_poly.pdbx_seq_one_letter_code
_entity_poly.pdbx_strand_id
1 'polypeptide(L)'
;MTKLKQRVESLFTHLCTLRDEHKGLLHYHLEDPNCKWSTLFRNMAKLKEEFSDAVEDYVLTDSSLEQIFLAFASENNPTGKK
;
A
#
# COMPACT_ATOMS: atom_id res chain seq x y z
N MET A 1 -17.00 -9.69 0.03
CA MET A 1 -16.18 -8.48 0.36
C MET A 1 -15.93 -8.30 1.86
N THR A 2 -16.93 -8.38 2.75
CA THR A 2 -16.75 -8.09 4.19
C THR A 2 -15.67 -8.95 4.87
N LYS A 3 -15.60 -10.26 4.56
CA LYS A 3 -14.60 -11.17 5.13
C LYS A 3 -13.15 -10.84 4.71
N LEU A 4 -12.95 -10.43 3.45
CA LEU A 4 -11.64 -10.04 2.94
C LEU A 4 -11.12 -8.81 3.69
N LYS A 5 -11.96 -7.78 3.83
CA LYS A 5 -11.58 -6.55 4.55
C LYS A 5 -11.23 -6.82 6.01
N GLN A 6 -12.07 -7.59 6.70
CA GLN A 6 -11.80 -8.03 8.07
C GLN A 6 -10.48 -8.80 8.19
N ARG A 7 -10.16 -9.62 7.18
CA ARG A 7 -8.89 -10.35 7.14
C ARG A 7 -7.69 -9.42 6.97
N VAL A 8 -7.79 -8.46 6.06
CA VAL A 8 -6.75 -7.43 5.86
C VAL A 8 -6.50 -6.68 7.17
N GLU A 9 -7.56 -6.18 7.80
CA GLU A 9 -7.48 -5.46 9.08
C GLU A 9 -6.82 -6.32 10.18
N SER A 10 -7.12 -7.63 10.21
CA SER A 10 -6.48 -8.57 11.15
C SER A 10 -5.00 -8.80 10.86
N LEU A 11 -4.61 -8.96 9.59
CA LEU A 11 -3.22 -9.22 9.18
C LEU A 11 -2.29 -8.04 9.43
N PHE A 12 -2.82 -6.82 9.37
CA PHE A 12 -2.06 -5.59 9.54
C PHE A 12 -2.38 -4.86 10.85
N THR A 13 -3.20 -5.43 11.74
CA THR A 13 -3.34 -5.05 13.15
C THR A 13 -3.46 -3.54 13.39
N HIS A 14 -4.39 -2.88 12.69
CA HIS A 14 -4.63 -1.42 12.71
C HIS A 14 -3.56 -0.53 12.07
N LEU A 15 -2.47 -1.10 11.54
CA LEU A 15 -1.47 -0.35 10.80
C LEU A 15 -1.94 -0.02 9.37
N CYS A 16 -3.07 -0.57 8.92
CA CYS A 16 -3.65 -0.28 7.63
C CYS A 16 -5.01 0.43 7.75
N THR A 17 -5.19 1.50 6.98
CA THR A 17 -6.45 2.24 6.87
C THR A 17 -6.96 2.12 5.43
N LEU A 18 -8.21 1.68 5.23
CA LEU A 18 -8.84 1.68 3.91
C LEU A 18 -9.08 3.13 3.49
N ARG A 19 -8.34 3.61 2.49
CA ARG A 19 -8.44 4.99 1.98
C ARG A 19 -9.49 5.11 0.90
N ASP A 20 -9.62 4.09 0.07
CA ASP A 20 -10.50 4.13 -1.08
C ASP A 20 -11.00 2.73 -1.45
N GLU A 21 -12.24 2.69 -1.93
CA GLU A 21 -12.91 1.49 -2.40
C GLU A 21 -13.64 1.78 -3.70
N HIS A 22 -13.15 1.16 -4.76
CA HIS A 22 -13.77 1.14 -6.06
C HIS A 22 -14.22 -0.29 -6.40
N LYS A 23 -15.05 -0.44 -7.43
CA LYS A 23 -15.49 -1.77 -7.87
C LYS A 23 -14.28 -2.61 -8.27
N GLY A 24 -13.99 -3.65 -7.49
CA GLY A 24 -12.88 -4.57 -7.72
C GLY A 24 -11.52 -4.09 -7.22
N LEU A 25 -11.41 -2.92 -6.59
CA LEU A 25 -10.14 -2.38 -6.08
C LEU A 25 -10.29 -1.87 -4.66
N LEU A 26 -9.43 -2.35 -3.77
CA LEU A 26 -9.30 -1.88 -2.41
C LEU A 26 -7.94 -1.21 -2.23
N HIS A 27 -7.94 0.04 -1.78
CA HIS A 27 -6.72 0.79 -1.55
C HIS A 27 -6.52 1.02 -0.06
N TYR A 28 -5.52 0.33 0.50
CA TYR A 28 -5.11 0.47 1.89
C TYR A 28 -3.84 1.32 2.00
N HIS A 29 -3.82 2.21 2.98
CA HIS A 29 -2.63 2.96 3.37
C HIS A 29 -2.06 2.37 4.66
N LEU A 30 -0.76 2.07 4.66
CA LEU A 30 -0.04 1.58 5.82
C LEU A 30 0.62 2.76 6.54
N GLU A 31 0.33 2.92 7.84
CA GLU A 31 0.81 4.05 8.65
C GLU A 31 2.14 3.78 9.36
N ASP A 32 2.61 2.52 9.40
CA ASP A 32 3.88 2.16 10.04
C ASP A 32 5.05 2.18 9.04
N PRO A 33 5.97 3.16 9.13
CA PRO A 33 7.15 3.23 8.26
C PRO A 33 8.19 2.14 8.55
N ASN A 34 8.09 1.43 9.68
CA ASN A 34 9.01 0.35 10.05
C ASN A 34 8.55 -1.01 9.56
N CYS A 35 7.40 -1.08 8.87
CA CYS A 35 6.89 -2.33 8.35
C CYS A 35 7.85 -2.92 7.32
N LYS A 36 8.41 -4.10 7.62
CA LYS A 36 9.33 -4.76 6.70
C LYS A 36 8.58 -5.21 5.46
N TRP A 37 9.11 -4.87 4.29
CA TRP A 37 8.63 -5.36 3.00
C TRP A 37 8.44 -6.88 2.95
N SER A 38 9.37 -7.65 3.55
CA SER A 38 9.25 -9.12 3.63
C SER A 38 8.00 -9.59 4.38
N THR A 39 7.50 -8.83 5.35
CA THR A 39 6.23 -9.10 6.03
C THR A 39 5.04 -8.73 5.15
N LEU A 40 5.09 -7.60 4.46
CA LEU A 40 4.02 -7.17 3.56
C LEU A 40 3.80 -8.18 2.43
N PHE A 41 4.87 -8.54 1.71
CA PHE A 41 4.79 -9.52 0.63
C PHE A 41 4.31 -10.89 1.11
N ARG A 42 4.81 -11.36 2.26
CA ARG A 42 4.36 -12.64 2.85
C ARG A 42 2.88 -12.61 3.20
N ASN A 43 2.41 -11.54 3.83
CA ASN A 43 1.00 -11.41 4.24
C ASN A 43 0.08 -11.30 3.02
N MET A 44 0.46 -10.53 2.00
CA MET A 44 -0.34 -10.39 0.77
C MET A 44 -0.36 -11.66 -0.07
N ALA A 45 0.76 -12.38 -0.16
CA ALA A 45 0.79 -13.70 -0.82
C ALA A 45 -0.17 -14.69 -0.15
N LYS A 46 -0.13 -14.76 1.19
CA LYS A 46 -1.05 -15.59 1.97
C LYS A 46 -2.51 -15.16 1.80
N LEU A 47 -2.78 -13.86 1.78
CA LEU A 47 -4.12 -13.33 1.56
C LEU A 47 -4.66 -13.70 0.17
N LYS A 48 -3.82 -13.58 -0.87
CA LYS A 48 -4.19 -13.99 -2.24
C LYS A 48 -4.48 -15.49 -2.33
N GLU A 49 -3.74 -16.33 -1.62
CA GLU A 49 -4.01 -17.76 -1.54
C GLU A 49 -5.33 -18.07 -0.81
N GLU A 50 -5.54 -17.46 0.37
CA GLU A 50 -6.75 -17.62 1.19
C GLU A 50 -8.03 -17.13 0.48
N PHE A 51 -7.91 -16.12 -0.38
CA PHE A 51 -9.02 -15.46 -1.09
C PHE A 51 -8.79 -15.47 -2.61
N SER A 52 -8.37 -16.61 -3.17
CA SER A 52 -8.01 -16.74 -4.59
C SER A 52 -9.16 -16.46 -5.56
N ASP A 53 -10.41 -16.55 -5.11
CA ASP A 53 -11.62 -16.21 -5.86
C ASP A 53 -11.96 -14.71 -5.83
N ALA A 54 -11.39 -13.95 -4.89
CA ALA A 54 -11.69 -12.54 -4.65
C ALA A 54 -10.51 -11.60 -4.88
N VAL A 55 -9.27 -12.09 -4.83
CA VAL A 55 -8.04 -11.32 -5.02
C VAL A 55 -7.30 -11.84 -6.25
N GLU A 56 -7.50 -11.16 -7.37
CA GLU A 56 -6.80 -11.49 -8.62
C GLU A 56 -5.33 -11.11 -8.56
N ASP A 57 -5.02 -9.86 -8.17
CA ASP A 57 -3.66 -9.34 -8.02
C ASP A 57 -3.57 -8.26 -6.94
N TYR A 58 -2.33 -7.89 -6.57
CA TYR A 58 -2.05 -6.81 -5.62
C TYR A 58 -0.78 -6.03 -5.99
N VAL A 59 -0.73 -4.78 -5.54
CA VAL A 59 0.43 -3.88 -5.68
C VAL A 59 0.77 -3.31 -4.30
N LEU A 60 2.06 -3.18 -4.00
CA LEU A 60 2.57 -2.56 -2.78
C LEU A 60 3.53 -1.43 -3.17
N THR A 61 3.36 -0.25 -2.59
CA THR A 61 4.15 0.96 -2.89
C THR A 61 4.47 1.74 -1.61
N ASP A 62 5.68 2.27 -1.47
CA ASP A 62 6.03 3.23 -0.39
C ASP A 62 6.04 4.69 -0.85
N SER A 63 5.80 4.93 -2.13
CA SER A 63 5.93 6.23 -2.78
C SER A 63 4.58 6.66 -3.34
N SER A 64 4.12 7.85 -2.96
CA SER A 64 2.98 8.49 -3.59
C SER A 64 3.38 9.14 -4.91
N LEU A 65 2.41 9.31 -5.82
CA LEU A 65 2.63 10.06 -7.06
C LEU A 65 3.09 11.50 -6.77
N GLU A 66 2.64 12.09 -5.66
CA GLU A 66 3.09 13.39 -5.18
C GLU A 66 4.57 13.38 -4.78
N GLN A 67 5.03 12.36 -4.03
CA GLN A 67 6.45 12.23 -3.69
C GLN A 67 7.31 12.08 -4.94
N ILE A 68 6.85 11.31 -5.93
CA ILE A 68 7.51 11.17 -7.23
C ILE A 68 7.56 12.54 -7.94
N PHE A 69 6.44 13.26 -7.97
CA PHE A 69 6.36 14.58 -8.58
C PHE A 69 7.29 15.60 -7.92
N LEU A 70 7.33 15.63 -6.57
CA LEU A 70 8.23 16.49 -5.79
C LEU A 70 9.71 16.13 -6.03
N ALA A 71 10.04 14.84 -6.11
CA ALA A 71 11.39 14.39 -6.43
C ALA A 71 11.86 14.96 -7.79
N PHE A 72 11.05 14.81 -8.84
CA PHE A 72 11.35 15.37 -10.17
C PHE A 72 11.45 16.89 -10.18
N ALA A 73 10.59 17.59 -9.44
CA ALA A 73 10.64 19.06 -9.34
C ALA A 73 11.91 19.53 -8.61
N SER A 74 12.39 18.76 -7.62
CA SER A 74 13.59 19.08 -6.84
C SER A 74 14.91 18.82 -7.60
N GLU A 75 14.95 17.82 -8.49
CA GLU A 75 16.12 17.51 -9.34
C GLU A 75 16.44 18.62 -10.36
N ASN A 76 15.45 19.42 -10.76
CA ASN A 76 15.62 20.52 -11.72
C ASN A 76 15.99 21.87 -11.08
N ASN A 77 16.28 21.92 -9.77
CA ASN A 77 16.69 23.13 -9.08
C ASN A 77 18.20 23.09 -8.77
N PRO A 78 19.09 23.63 -9.62
CA PRO A 78 20.50 23.74 -9.29
C PRO A 78 20.63 24.80 -8.20
N THR A 79 20.74 24.35 -6.94
CA THR A 79 21.23 25.12 -5.79
C THR A 79 20.95 26.63 -5.84
N GLY A 80 19.87 27.07 -5.21
CA GLY A 80 19.77 28.43 -4.69
C GLY A 80 20.79 28.65 -3.56
N LYS A 81 22.09 28.73 -3.89
CA LYS A 81 23.08 29.40 -3.06
C LYS A 81 22.95 30.90 -3.34
N LYS A 82 22.32 31.61 -2.41
CA LYS A 82 22.61 33.02 -2.14
C LYS A 82 22.95 33.15 -0.68
#